data_AF-A0A2H6NH30-F1
#
_entry.id   AF-A0A2H6NH30-F1
#
_cell.length_a   1.000
_cell.length_b   1.000
_cell.length_c   1.000
_cell.angle_alpha   90.00
_cell.angle_beta   90.00
_cell.angle_gamma   90.00
#
_symmetry.space_group_name_H-M   'P 1'
#
loop_
_entity.id
_entity.type
_entity.pdbx_description
1 polymer ?
#
loop_
_entity_poly.entity_id
_entity_poly.type
_entity_poly.pdbx_seq_one_letter_code
_entity_poly.pdbx_strand_id
1 'polypeptide(L)'
;MAHVAGFMVAHDVSARDWQMGRNGKQWLLGKTFDTFCPLGPALVTKDSVSDPHNLGIRCRVNGELVQNSSTNQMIFKTEALVAWVSQFVTLYPGDVFLTGTPPGVGVFRKPPTFLKR
;
A
#
# COMPACT_ATOMS: atom_id res chain seq x y z
N MET A 1 9.40 -15.68 3.40
CA MET A 1 8.80 -15.13 4.63
C MET A 1 9.76 -14.95 5.82
N ALA A 2 10.93 -15.59 5.88
CA ALA A 2 11.76 -15.62 7.10
C ALA A 2 12.16 -14.24 7.67
N HIS A 3 12.37 -13.23 6.82
CA HIS A 3 12.80 -11.88 7.18
C HIS A 3 11.66 -10.89 7.47
N VAL A 4 10.40 -11.36 7.50
CA VAL A 4 9.22 -10.51 7.76
C VAL A 4 8.81 -10.66 9.22
N ALA A 5 8.72 -9.54 9.95
CA ALA A 5 8.25 -9.55 11.35
C ALA A 5 6.72 -9.72 11.42
N GLY A 6 5.98 -9.07 10.53
CA GLY A 6 4.52 -9.10 10.52
C GLY A 6 3.91 -8.25 9.42
N PHE A 7 2.59 -8.11 9.49
CA PHE A 7 1.76 -7.39 8.53
C PHE A 7 0.88 -6.38 9.27
N MET A 8 0.57 -5.27 8.62
CA MET A 8 -0.36 -4.26 9.13
C MET A 8 -1.13 -3.62 7.98
N VAL A 9 -2.20 -2.90 8.30
CA VAL A 9 -2.89 -2.08 7.30
C VAL A 9 -2.10 -0.78 7.11
N ALA A 10 -1.97 -0.38 5.85
CA ALA A 10 -1.34 0.85 5.43
C ALA A 10 -2.20 1.56 4.40
N HIS A 11 -2.13 2.90 4.35
CA HIS A 11 -2.77 3.68 3.30
C HIS A 11 -1.74 4.55 2.58
N ASP A 12 -1.49 4.25 1.31
CA ASP A 12 -0.58 5.00 0.42
C ASP A 12 -1.30 6.23 -0.16
N VAL A 13 -1.51 7.26 0.67
CA VAL A 13 -2.21 8.48 0.25
C VAL A 13 -1.38 9.18 -0.83
N SER A 14 -2.06 9.66 -1.87
CA SER A 14 -1.38 10.21 -3.05
C SER A 14 -2.04 11.49 -3.53
N ALA A 15 -1.28 12.59 -3.53
CA ALA A 15 -1.63 13.83 -4.24
C ALA A 15 -1.31 13.63 -5.74
N ARG A 16 -2.34 13.29 -6.53
CA ARG A 16 -2.18 12.86 -7.93
C ARG A 16 -1.71 13.98 -8.85
N ASP A 17 -2.06 15.22 -8.56
CA ASP A 17 -1.56 16.40 -9.27
C ASP A 17 -0.03 16.56 -9.11
N TRP A 18 0.49 16.33 -7.90
CA TRP A 18 1.93 16.32 -7.64
C TRP A 18 2.63 15.10 -8.25
N GLN A 19 2.06 13.92 -8.08
CA GLN A 19 2.63 12.68 -8.59
C GLN A 19 2.73 12.66 -10.13
N MET A 20 1.75 13.23 -10.84
CA MET A 20 1.65 13.11 -12.30
C MET A 20 2.03 14.38 -13.06
N GLY A 21 1.94 15.56 -12.43
CA GLY A 21 2.06 16.84 -13.14
C GLY A 21 3.16 17.75 -12.62
N ARG A 22 3.19 18.00 -11.31
CA ARG A 22 3.98 19.13 -10.76
C ARG A 22 5.45 18.81 -10.48
N ASN A 23 5.81 17.53 -10.34
CA ASN A 23 7.16 17.13 -9.91
C ASN A 23 7.85 16.17 -10.91
N GLY A 24 7.88 16.53 -12.19
CA GLY A 24 8.62 15.76 -13.21
C GLY A 24 8.18 14.29 -13.33
N LYS A 25 6.92 13.98 -12.97
CA LYS A 25 6.34 12.62 -12.90
C LYS A 25 7.04 11.67 -11.92
N GLN A 26 7.84 12.20 -10.98
CA GLN A 26 8.42 11.42 -9.89
C GLN A 26 7.39 11.23 -8.78
N TRP A 27 7.30 10.01 -8.25
CA TRP A 27 6.21 9.64 -7.35
C TRP A 27 6.44 10.07 -5.90
N LEU A 28 7.70 10.23 -5.49
CA LEU A 28 8.09 10.48 -4.10
C LEU A 28 7.30 11.63 -3.48
N LEU A 29 7.43 12.85 -4.04
CA LEU A 29 6.81 14.03 -3.45
C LEU A 29 5.27 13.95 -3.40
N GLY A 30 4.63 13.25 -4.35
CA GLY A 30 3.18 13.06 -4.34
C GLY A 30 2.66 12.14 -3.22
N LYS A 31 3.56 11.48 -2.48
CA LYS A 31 3.25 10.43 -1.49
C LYS A 31 3.88 10.66 -0.11
N THR A 32 4.63 11.76 0.07
CA THR A 32 5.42 12.02 1.29
C THR A 32 4.96 13.25 2.07
N PHE A 33 3.79 13.82 1.76
CA PHE A 33 3.22 14.89 2.58
C PHE A 33 2.92 14.37 3.99
N ASP A 34 2.94 15.26 4.97
CA ASP A 34 2.53 14.93 6.33
C ASP A 34 1.18 14.20 6.32
N THR A 35 1.06 13.16 7.14
CA THR A 35 -0.11 12.26 7.27
C THR A 35 -0.36 11.29 6.10
N PHE A 36 0.46 11.25 5.04
CA PHE A 36 0.16 10.45 3.83
C PHE A 36 0.50 8.95 3.93
N CYS A 37 1.09 8.50 5.03
CA CYS A 37 1.33 7.08 5.29
C CYS A 37 0.75 6.65 6.65
N PRO A 38 -0.59 6.63 6.84
CA PRO A 38 -1.19 6.01 8.00
C PRO A 38 -0.87 4.51 8.04
N LEU A 39 -0.37 4.05 9.20
CA LEU A 39 -0.03 2.66 9.49
C LEU A 39 -0.75 2.20 10.75
N GLY A 40 -1.27 0.97 10.78
CA GLY A 40 -1.85 0.37 11.99
C GLY A 40 -3.26 -0.20 11.79
N PRO A 41 -4.07 -0.33 12.86
CA PRO A 41 -3.79 0.07 14.24
C PRO A 41 -2.79 -0.85 14.97
N ALA A 42 -2.44 -2.00 14.39
CA ALA A 42 -1.54 -2.96 14.99
C ALA A 42 -0.63 -3.62 13.95
N LEU A 43 0.54 -4.07 14.41
CA LEU A 43 1.37 -5.05 13.70
C LEU A 43 0.91 -6.46 14.11
N VAL A 44 0.48 -7.26 13.16
CA VAL A 44 0.14 -8.67 13.36
C VAL A 44 1.36 -9.51 12.98
N THR A 45 1.86 -10.32 13.91
CA THR A 45 3.05 -11.16 13.65
C THR A 45 2.77 -12.17 12.55
N LYS A 46 3.80 -12.50 11.76
CA LYS A 46 3.66 -13.42 10.62
C LYS A 46 3.05 -14.78 11.00
N ASP A 47 3.34 -15.28 12.20
CA ASP A 47 2.86 -16.59 12.67
C ASP A 47 1.38 -16.58 13.06
N SER A 48 0.79 -15.38 13.26
CA SER A 48 -0.65 -15.21 13.51
C SER A 48 -1.47 -15.10 12.22
N VAL A 49 -0.82 -15.10 11.05
CA VAL A 49 -1.46 -14.98 9.74
C VAL A 49 -1.31 -16.31 9.01
N SER A 50 -2.42 -17.03 8.82
CA SER A 50 -2.40 -18.35 8.19
C SER A 50 -1.92 -18.32 6.73
N ASP A 51 -2.43 -17.37 5.94
CA ASP A 51 -1.98 -17.14 4.56
C ASP A 51 -1.94 -15.63 4.26
N PRO A 52 -0.76 -14.98 4.27
CA PRO A 52 -0.64 -13.55 3.97
C PRO A 52 -0.95 -13.23 2.51
N HIS A 53 -0.94 -14.23 1.63
CA HIS A 53 -1.28 -14.09 0.21
C HIS A 53 -2.73 -14.42 -0.09
N ASN A 54 -3.61 -14.52 0.91
CA ASN A 54 -5.06 -14.66 0.70
C ASN A 54 -5.89 -13.91 1.75
N LEU A 55 -5.53 -12.66 2.02
CA LEU A 55 -6.22 -11.77 2.95
C LEU A 55 -7.16 -10.83 2.20
N GLY A 56 -8.39 -10.69 2.70
CA GLY A 56 -9.34 -9.70 2.20
C GLY A 56 -8.89 -8.27 2.55
N ILE A 57 -8.89 -7.38 1.57
CA ILE A 57 -8.55 -5.95 1.74
C ILE A 57 -9.68 -5.08 1.21
N ARG A 58 -10.09 -4.09 2.00
CA ARG A 58 -11.23 -3.20 1.70
C ARG A 58 -10.92 -1.77 2.11
N CYS A 59 -11.41 -0.82 1.33
CA CYS A 59 -11.40 0.60 1.68
C CYS A 59 -12.81 1.16 1.57
N ARG A 60 -13.23 1.94 2.57
CA ARG A 60 -14.50 2.66 2.57
C ARG A 60 -14.28 4.15 2.76
N VAL A 61 -15.02 4.97 2.04
CA VAL A 61 -15.06 6.43 2.21
C VAL A 61 -16.49 6.80 2.56
N ASN A 62 -16.71 7.40 3.73
CA ASN A 62 -18.05 7.72 4.25
C ASN A 62 -19.02 6.52 4.23
N GLY A 63 -18.51 5.33 4.57
CA GLY A 63 -19.28 4.08 4.56
C GLY A 63 -19.39 3.38 3.20
N GLU A 64 -19.20 4.10 2.09
CA GLU A 64 -19.25 3.55 0.73
C GLU A 64 -17.99 2.71 0.44
N LEU A 65 -18.17 1.49 -0.09
CA LEU A 65 -17.07 0.61 -0.45
C LEU A 65 -16.41 1.08 -1.75
N VAL A 66 -15.16 1.56 -1.66
CA VAL A 66 -14.44 2.11 -2.82
C VAL A 66 -13.40 1.17 -3.42
N GLN A 67 -12.84 0.27 -2.61
CA GLN A 67 -11.95 -0.81 -3.04
C GLN A 67 -12.30 -2.09 -2.28
N ASN A 68 -12.26 -3.24 -2.95
CA ASN A 68 -12.53 -4.56 -2.37
C ASN A 68 -11.78 -5.63 -3.17
N SER A 69 -10.86 -6.34 -2.54
CA SER A 69 -10.03 -7.35 -3.21
C SER A 69 -9.41 -8.34 -2.21
N SER A 70 -8.47 -9.16 -2.69
CA SER A 70 -7.66 -10.08 -1.89
C SER A 70 -6.18 -9.94 -2.24
N THR A 71 -5.28 -10.16 -1.27
CA THR A 71 -3.83 -10.22 -1.50
C THR A 71 -3.43 -11.39 -2.41
N ASN A 72 -4.35 -12.32 -2.70
CA ASN A 72 -4.11 -13.34 -3.72
C ASN A 72 -3.96 -12.77 -5.14
N GLN A 73 -4.48 -11.56 -5.38
CA GLN A 73 -4.35 -10.83 -6.65
C GLN A 73 -3.02 -10.06 -6.78
N MET A 74 -2.16 -10.06 -5.75
CA MET A 74 -0.84 -9.46 -5.86
C MET A 74 -0.04 -10.14 -6.97
N ILE A 75 0.44 -9.35 -7.93
CA ILE A 75 1.29 -9.79 -9.05
C ILE A 75 2.62 -10.35 -8.50
N PHE A 76 3.25 -9.61 -7.59
CA PHE A 76 4.47 -10.04 -6.90
C PHE A 76 4.15 -10.31 -5.43
N LYS A 77 4.44 -11.53 -4.96
CA LYS A 77 4.24 -11.93 -3.57
C LYS A 77 5.29 -11.32 -2.64
N THR A 78 5.03 -11.36 -1.33
CA THR A 78 5.84 -10.67 -0.30
C THR A 78 7.32 -11.03 -0.41
N GLU A 79 7.66 -12.30 -0.58
CA GLU A 79 9.04 -12.76 -0.75
C GLU A 79 9.70 -12.20 -2.00
N ALA A 80 8.96 -12.15 -3.11
CA ALA A 80 9.48 -11.63 -4.37
C ALA A 80 9.78 -10.13 -4.24
N LEU A 81 8.92 -9.38 -3.55
CA LEU A 81 9.16 -7.95 -3.26
C LEU A 81 10.40 -7.75 -2.39
N VAL A 82 10.52 -8.49 -1.29
CA VAL A 82 11.68 -8.41 -0.38
C VAL A 82 12.96 -8.78 -1.12
N ALA A 83 12.97 -9.90 -1.83
CA ALA A 83 14.13 -10.39 -2.57
C ALA A 83 14.55 -9.46 -3.71
N TRP A 84 13.59 -8.81 -4.37
CA TRP A 84 13.87 -7.84 -5.41
C TRP A 84 14.52 -6.58 -4.84
N VAL A 85 13.90 -5.97 -3.83
CA VAL A 85 14.41 -4.71 -3.26
C VAL A 85 15.77 -4.90 -2.58
N SER A 86 16.01 -6.07 -1.96
CA SER A 86 17.29 -6.37 -1.32
C SER A 86 18.50 -6.44 -2.27
N GLN A 87 18.28 -6.49 -3.59
CA GLN A 87 19.36 -6.41 -4.57
C GLN A 87 19.92 -4.99 -4.72
N PHE A 88 19.16 -3.98 -4.33
CA PHE A 88 19.49 -2.57 -4.55
C PHE A 88 19.87 -1.83 -3.25
N VAL A 89 19.29 -2.24 -2.12
CA VAL A 89 19.49 -1.62 -0.82
C VAL A 89 19.58 -2.67 0.28
N THR A 90 20.39 -2.40 1.30
CA THR A 90 20.38 -3.19 2.53
C THR A 90 19.08 -2.96 3.28
N LEU A 91 18.37 -4.05 3.60
CA LEU A 91 17.16 -4.00 4.41
C LEU A 91 17.49 -4.11 5.89
N TYR A 92 16.88 -3.27 6.72
CA TYR A 92 17.05 -3.25 8.17
C TYR A 92 15.78 -3.69 8.89
N PRO A 93 15.90 -4.30 10.09
CA PRO A 93 14.75 -4.54 10.95
C PRO A 93 14.01 -3.21 11.22
N GLY A 94 12.72 -3.19 10.91
CA GLY A 94 11.89 -1.99 11.00
C GLY A 94 11.55 -1.35 9.65
N ASP A 95 12.19 -1.77 8.56
CA ASP A 95 11.81 -1.34 7.21
C ASP A 95 10.37 -1.76 6.87
N VAL A 96 9.64 -0.87 6.20
CA VAL A 96 8.23 -1.04 5.87
C VAL A 96 8.03 -1.12 4.36
N PHE A 97 7.31 -2.14 3.92
CA PHE A 97 6.95 -2.36 2.52
C PHE A 97 5.45 -2.13 2.33
N LEU A 98 5.08 -1.12 1.54
CA LEU A 98 3.70 -1.00 1.04
C LEU A 98 3.61 -1.78 -0.27
N THR A 99 2.91 -2.91 -0.24
CA THR A 99 2.97 -3.95 -1.28
C THR A 99 2.05 -3.71 -2.49
N GLY A 100 1.46 -2.51 -2.58
CA GLY A 100 0.57 -2.10 -3.66
C GLY A 100 -0.88 -1.90 -3.22
N THR A 101 -1.76 -1.59 -4.18
CA THR A 101 -3.18 -1.33 -3.93
C THR A 101 -4.04 -2.00 -5.02
N PRO A 102 -5.21 -2.55 -4.68
CA PRO A 102 -6.11 -3.14 -5.67
C PRO A 102 -6.83 -2.06 -6.52
N PRO A 103 -7.56 -2.46 -7.59
CA PRO A 103 -8.40 -1.54 -8.35
C PRO A 103 -9.42 -0.79 -7.50
N GLY A 104 -9.91 0.34 -8.02
CA GLY A 104 -10.95 1.18 -7.38
C GLY A 104 -10.46 2.54 -6.88
N VAL A 105 -9.17 2.84 -7.03
CA VAL A 105 -8.58 4.14 -6.68
C VAL A 105 -9.28 5.29 -7.43
N GLY A 106 -9.51 6.40 -6.73
CA GLY A 106 -10.39 7.47 -7.17
C GLY A 106 -9.98 8.16 -8.49
N VAL A 107 -8.68 8.23 -8.81
CA VAL A 107 -8.18 8.86 -10.04
C VAL A 107 -8.61 8.14 -11.32
N PHE A 108 -8.89 6.84 -11.25
CA PHE A 108 -9.32 6.04 -12.41
C PHE A 108 -10.83 5.84 -12.49
N ARG A 109 -11.60 6.43 -11.56
CA ARG A 109 -13.06 6.45 -11.64
C ARG A 109 -13.53 7.39 -12.77
N LYS A 110 -14.77 7.21 -13.21
CA LYS A 110 -15.41 8.03 -14.24
C LYS A 110 -16.74 8.58 -13.68
N PRO A 111 -16.81 9.85 -13.24
CA PRO A 111 -15.71 10.82 -13.18
C PRO A 111 -14.68 10.49 -12.07
N PRO A 112 -13.45 11.04 -12.13
CA PRO A 112 -12.49 10.91 -11.05
C PRO A 112 -13.05 11.44 -9.75
N THR A 113 -12.76 10.75 -8.64
CA THR A 113 -13.21 11.13 -7.31
C THR A 113 -12.00 11.24 -6.38
N PHE A 114 -11.89 12.34 -5.63
CA PHE A 114 -10.78 12.56 -4.69
C PHE A 114 -11.33 12.75 -3.28
N LEU A 115 -10.48 12.52 -2.27
CA LEU A 115 -10.83 12.79 -0.88
C LEU A 115 -11.16 14.27 -0.70
N LYS A 116 -12.16 14.55 0.13
CA LYS A 116 -12.59 15.89 0.52
C LYS A 116 -12.29 16.09 2.00
N ARG A 117 -12.11 17.35 2.41
CA ARG A 117 -12.15 17.72 3.83
C ARG A 117 -13.58 17.77 4.31
#